data_AF-A0A4Y6UWM0-F1
#
_entry.id   AF-A0A4Y6UWM0-F1
#
_cell.length_a   1.000
_cell.length_b   1.000
_cell.length_c   1.000
_cell.angle_alpha   90.00
_cell.angle_beta   90.00
_cell.angle_gamma   90.00
#
_symmetry.space_group_name_H-M   'P 1'
#
loop_
_entity.id
_entity.type
_entity.pdbx_description
1 polymer ?
#
loop_
_entity_poly.entity_id
_entity_poly.type
_entity_poly.pdbx_seq_one_letter_code
_entity_poly.pdbx_strand_id
1 'polypeptide(L)'
;MNEAAGMVNEVEVKKAGKSKFMQSVLRKMGKEEKGFTLIELLAVLVIIAIIAVIAIPLIGNIINKSRDNGDLSTASQVYNAARMYVIDTKNGDFQKAATVTLKEMVDGKYIEKDIVLPSSKAALVEGTQVTFDKTGALTEVILNDGEKYTFTAKEVLSATKTPAKTP
;
A
#
# COMPACT_ATOMS: atom_id res chain seq x y z
N MET A 1 45.94 41.80 61.96
CA MET A 1 44.58 41.65 61.43
C MET A 1 44.34 42.73 60.38
N ASN A 2 44.74 42.52 59.13
CA ASN A 2 44.36 43.43 58.04
C ASN A 2 44.41 42.68 56.70
N GLU A 3 43.41 41.82 56.45
CA GLU A 3 43.33 41.02 55.22
C GLU A 3 41.90 40.99 54.63
N ALA A 4 40.98 41.80 55.14
CA ALA A 4 39.56 41.75 54.74
C ALA A 4 39.13 42.84 53.73
N ALA A 5 39.95 43.88 53.49
CA ALA A 5 39.54 45.04 52.69
C ALA A 5 39.77 44.88 51.17
N GLY A 6 40.62 43.94 50.74
CA GLY A 6 40.91 43.70 49.31
C GLY A 6 39.87 42.82 48.60
N MET A 7 39.22 41.91 49.32
CA MET A 7 38.26 40.97 48.74
C MET A 7 36.90 41.61 48.40
N VAL A 8 36.55 42.75 48.99
CA VAL A 8 35.23 43.37 48.80
C VAL A 8 35.09 44.04 47.43
N ASN A 9 36.17 44.66 46.92
CA ASN A 9 36.14 45.37 45.63
C ASN A 9 36.19 44.44 44.40
N GLU A 10 36.77 43.24 44.50
CA GLU A 10 36.86 42.32 43.35
C GLU A 10 35.54 41.60 43.05
N VAL A 11 34.74 41.35 44.09
CA VAL A 11 33.42 40.69 43.98
C VAL A 11 32.40 41.60 43.28
N GLU A 12 32.45 42.91 43.53
CA GLU A 12 31.51 43.89 42.98
C GLU A 12 31.76 44.16 41.47
N VAL A 13 33.03 44.26 41.07
CA VAL A 13 33.44 44.48 39.67
C VAL A 13 33.11 43.26 38.78
N LYS A 14 33.31 42.02 39.27
CA LYS A 14 32.97 40.79 38.52
C LYS A 14 31.45 40.60 38.29
N LYS A 15 30.61 41.13 39.20
CA LYS A 15 29.14 41.04 39.12
C LYS A 15 28.57 41.98 38.03
N ALA A 16 29.16 43.17 37.88
CA ALA A 16 28.77 44.14 36.86
C ALA A 16 29.12 43.68 35.42
N GLY A 17 30.29 43.05 35.21
CA GLY A 17 30.71 42.52 33.92
C GLY A 17 29.86 41.34 33.43
N LYS A 18 29.50 40.40 34.32
CA LYS A 18 28.61 39.27 34.01
C LYS A 18 27.19 39.74 33.65
N SER A 19 26.66 40.75 34.33
CA SER A 19 25.33 41.33 34.06
C SER A 19 25.24 42.00 32.68
N LYS A 20 26.26 42.77 32.28
CA LYS A 20 26.29 43.41 30.95
C LYS A 20 26.48 42.41 29.79
N PHE A 21 27.21 41.32 30.04
CA PHE A 21 27.36 40.22 29.08
C PHE A 21 26.04 39.44 28.90
N MET A 22 25.36 39.11 30.02
CA MET A 22 24.05 38.45 29.99
C MET A 22 22.98 39.30 29.27
N GLN A 23 22.99 40.62 29.50
CA GLN A 23 22.08 41.57 28.85
C GLN A 23 22.30 41.70 27.33
N SER A 24 23.54 41.55 26.85
CA SER A 24 23.85 41.62 25.42
C SER A 24 23.58 40.31 24.69
N VAL A 25 23.66 39.16 25.38
CA VAL A 25 23.21 37.85 24.87
C VAL A 25 21.68 37.80 24.74
N LEU A 26 20.95 38.26 25.77
CA LEU A 26 19.47 38.32 25.74
C LEU A 26 18.93 39.29 24.68
N ARG A 27 19.60 40.42 24.44
CA ARG A 27 19.24 41.37 23.36
C ARG A 27 19.49 40.83 21.94
N LYS A 28 20.33 39.80 21.77
CA LYS A 28 20.58 39.15 20.46
C LYS A 28 19.56 38.06 20.12
N MET A 29 18.89 37.45 21.11
CA MET A 29 17.84 36.45 20.88
C MET A 29 16.47 37.03 20.53
N GLY A 30 16.24 38.32 20.79
CA GLY A 30 14.98 39.02 20.47
C GLY A 30 14.97 39.73 19.10
N LYS A 31 15.97 39.51 18.25
CA LYS A 31 16.07 40.16 16.95
C LYS A 31 16.12 39.13 15.81
N GLU A 32 15.03 39.11 15.05
CA GLU A 32 14.87 38.55 13.70
C GLU A 32 14.58 37.04 13.55
N GLU A 33 13.42 36.63 14.05
CA GLU A 33 12.64 35.60 13.36
C GLU A 33 11.76 36.32 12.33
N LYS A 34 12.21 36.40 11.07
CA LYS A 34 11.33 36.80 9.97
C LYS A 34 10.32 35.67 9.75
N GLY A 35 9.20 35.73 10.47
CA GLY A 35 8.11 34.77 10.34
C GLY A 35 7.57 34.73 8.91
N PHE A 36 7.31 33.53 8.40
CA PHE A 36 6.57 33.31 7.17
C PHE A 36 5.25 34.07 7.21
N THR A 37 4.92 34.76 6.13
CA THR A 37 3.66 35.49 6.04
C THR A 37 2.51 34.52 5.70
N LEU A 38 1.29 34.81 6.17
CA LEU A 38 0.12 33.98 5.83
C LEU A 38 -0.13 33.93 4.31
N ILE A 39 0.23 34.99 3.58
CA ILE A 39 0.06 35.06 2.13
C ILE A 39 0.99 34.09 1.38
N GLU A 40 2.20 33.84 1.89
CA GLU A 40 3.12 32.84 1.30
C GLU A 40 2.58 31.42 1.49
N LEU A 41 2.04 31.11 2.67
CA LEU A 41 1.38 29.82 2.90
C LEU A 41 0.09 29.66 2.07
N LEU A 42 -0.64 30.76 1.87
CA LEU A 42 -1.86 30.77 1.06
C LEU A 42 -1.55 30.45 -0.41
N ALA A 43 -0.50 31.06 -0.99
CA ALA A 43 -0.10 30.82 -2.37
C ALA A 43 0.24 29.34 -2.62
N VAL A 44 0.91 28.68 -1.66
CA VAL A 44 1.25 27.26 -1.75
C VAL A 44 0.00 26.38 -1.72
N LEU A 45 -0.97 26.67 -0.85
CA LEU A 45 -2.22 25.92 -0.78
C LEU A 45 -3.02 26.01 -2.08
N VAL A 46 -3.05 27.18 -2.72
CA VAL A 46 -3.72 27.35 -4.03
C VAL A 46 -3.11 26.45 -5.08
N ILE A 47 -1.78 26.37 -5.16
CA ILE A 47 -1.09 25.51 -6.13
C ILE A 47 -1.35 24.03 -5.83
N ILE A 48 -1.28 23.61 -4.57
CA ILE A 48 -1.59 22.22 -4.15
C ILE A 48 -3.04 21.86 -4.48
N ALA A 49 -3.98 22.78 -4.27
CA ALA A 49 -5.40 22.56 -4.58
C ALA A 49 -5.63 22.31 -6.08
N ILE A 50 -5.01 23.09 -6.96
CA ILE A 50 -5.11 22.90 -8.41
C ILE A 50 -4.54 21.54 -8.83
N ILE A 51 -3.37 21.16 -8.30
CA ILE A 51 -2.74 19.86 -8.58
C ILE A 51 -3.64 18.71 -8.07
N ALA A 52 -4.19 18.83 -6.86
CA ALA A 52 -5.01 17.80 -6.24
C ALA A 52 -6.26 17.47 -7.07
N VAL A 53 -6.94 18.48 -7.64
CA VAL A 53 -8.13 18.28 -8.48
C VAL A 53 -7.87 17.35 -9.67
N ILE A 54 -6.70 17.46 -10.32
CA ILE A 54 -6.33 16.61 -11.46
C ILE A 54 -5.74 15.28 -10.99
N ALA A 55 -4.94 15.30 -9.92
CA ALA A 55 -4.22 14.13 -9.44
C ALA A 55 -5.13 13.06 -8.83
N ILE A 56 -6.16 13.44 -8.06
CA ILE A 56 -7.06 12.51 -7.36
C ILE A 56 -7.75 11.51 -8.31
N PRO A 57 -8.44 11.93 -9.39
CA PRO A 57 -9.10 10.98 -10.29
C PRO A 57 -8.09 10.10 -11.04
N LEU A 58 -6.94 10.66 -11.43
CA LEU A 58 -5.88 9.91 -12.13
C LEU A 58 -5.30 8.81 -11.24
N ILE A 59 -4.95 9.14 -9.99
CA ILE A 59 -4.42 8.18 -9.02
C ILE A 59 -5.47 7.12 -8.68
N GLY A 60 -6.74 7.51 -8.52
CA GLY A 60 -7.84 6.57 -8.29
C GLY A 60 -7.93 5.51 -9.40
N ASN A 61 -7.87 5.92 -10.66
CA ASN A 61 -7.90 4.99 -11.80
C ASN A 61 -6.68 4.05 -11.82
N ILE A 62 -5.48 4.56 -11.51
CA ILE A 62 -4.27 3.74 -11.44
C ILE A 62 -4.38 2.71 -10.31
N ILE A 63 -4.87 3.10 -9.14
CA ILE A 63 -5.07 2.20 -8.00
C ILE A 63 -6.09 1.11 -8.36
N ASN A 64 -7.21 1.47 -8.97
CA ASN A 64 -8.23 0.51 -9.39
C ASN A 64 -7.66 -0.50 -10.39
N LYS A 65 -6.93 -0.03 -11.40
CA LYS A 65 -6.25 -0.92 -12.36
C LYS A 65 -5.20 -1.82 -11.70
N SER A 66 -4.45 -1.29 -10.72
CA SER A 66 -3.49 -2.08 -9.96
C SER A 66 -4.19 -3.18 -9.13
N ARG A 67 -5.37 -2.88 -8.57
CA ARG A 67 -6.19 -3.84 -7.85
C ARG A 67 -6.73 -4.92 -8.79
N ASP A 68 -7.29 -4.53 -9.93
CA ASP A 68 -7.75 -5.45 -10.98
C ASP A 68 -6.66 -6.41 -11.46
N ASN A 69 -5.44 -5.90 -11.68
CA ASN A 69 -4.29 -6.71 -12.06
C ASN A 69 -3.85 -7.65 -10.92
N GLY A 70 -4.01 -7.21 -9.67
CA GLY A 70 -3.75 -8.04 -8.49
C GLY A 70 -4.74 -9.20 -8.38
N ASP A 71 -6.02 -8.96 -8.65
CA ASP A 71 -7.02 -10.02 -8.69
C ASP A 71 -6.72 -11.02 -9.83
N LEU A 72 -6.30 -10.53 -10.99
CA LEU A 72 -5.86 -11.40 -12.09
C LEU A 72 -4.64 -12.25 -11.69
N SER A 73 -3.67 -11.66 -11.00
CA SER A 73 -2.53 -12.41 -10.46
C SER A 73 -3.00 -13.49 -9.47
N THR A 74 -4.00 -13.18 -8.65
CA THR A 74 -4.64 -14.15 -7.76
C THR A 74 -5.32 -15.27 -8.54
N ALA A 75 -6.02 -14.94 -9.64
CA ALA A 75 -6.61 -15.95 -10.54
C ALA A 75 -5.54 -16.89 -11.13
N SER A 76 -4.39 -16.35 -11.55
CA SER A 76 -3.26 -17.16 -12.02
C SER A 76 -2.67 -18.04 -10.92
N GLN A 77 -2.60 -17.56 -9.68
CA GLN A 77 -2.17 -18.37 -8.54
C GLN A 77 -3.15 -19.53 -8.27
N VAL A 78 -4.44 -19.24 -8.25
CA VAL A 78 -5.51 -20.25 -8.08
C VAL A 78 -5.49 -21.27 -9.22
N TYR A 79 -5.30 -20.83 -10.46
CA TYR A 79 -5.10 -21.70 -11.62
C TYR A 79 -3.91 -22.65 -11.45
N ASN A 80 -2.76 -22.12 -11.04
CA ASN A 80 -1.55 -22.92 -10.84
C ASN A 80 -1.76 -23.96 -9.72
N ALA A 81 -2.40 -23.56 -8.62
CA ALA A 81 -2.75 -24.46 -7.53
C ALA A 81 -3.68 -25.59 -7.98
N ALA A 82 -4.74 -25.25 -8.74
CA ALA A 82 -5.66 -26.23 -9.30
C ALA A 82 -4.94 -27.21 -10.22
N ARG A 83 -4.06 -26.71 -11.09
CA ARG A 83 -3.27 -27.54 -12.01
C ARG A 83 -2.34 -28.49 -11.26
N MET A 84 -1.69 -28.02 -10.20
CA MET A 84 -0.85 -28.87 -9.34
C MET A 84 -1.69 -29.96 -8.64
N TYR A 85 -2.87 -29.63 -8.12
CA TYR A 85 -3.80 -30.60 -7.53
C TYR A 85 -4.18 -31.71 -8.52
N VAL A 86 -4.53 -31.38 -9.77
CA VAL A 86 -4.89 -32.39 -10.77
C VAL A 86 -3.70 -33.30 -11.10
N ILE A 87 -2.50 -32.72 -11.25
CA ILE A 87 -1.30 -33.51 -11.56
C ILE A 87 -1.00 -34.51 -10.45
N ASP A 88 -1.04 -34.07 -9.19
CA ASP A 88 -0.61 -34.86 -8.04
C ASP A 88 -1.71 -35.82 -7.54
N THR A 89 -2.93 -35.33 -7.34
CA THR A 89 -4.03 -36.12 -6.75
C THR A 89 -4.83 -36.91 -7.79
N LYS A 90 -4.85 -36.46 -9.04
CA LYS A 90 -5.63 -37.07 -10.12
C LYS A 90 -4.76 -37.68 -11.22
N ASN A 91 -3.45 -37.79 -11.00
CA ASN A 91 -2.48 -38.30 -11.97
C ASN A 91 -2.52 -37.58 -13.33
N GLY A 92 -2.88 -36.29 -13.34
CA GLY A 92 -3.05 -35.52 -14.58
C GLY A 92 -4.31 -35.87 -15.38
N ASP A 93 -5.27 -36.61 -14.82
CA ASP A 93 -6.54 -36.95 -15.48
C ASP A 93 -7.54 -35.78 -15.37
N PHE A 94 -7.50 -34.90 -16.38
CA PHE A 94 -8.41 -33.75 -16.47
C PHE A 94 -9.86 -34.12 -16.80
N GLN A 95 -10.16 -35.35 -17.23
CA GLN A 95 -11.56 -35.80 -17.43
C GLN A 95 -12.27 -35.98 -16.09
N LYS A 96 -11.54 -36.40 -15.06
CA LYS A 96 -12.06 -36.60 -13.69
C LYS A 96 -11.92 -35.36 -12.81
N ALA A 97 -11.30 -34.31 -13.34
CA ALA A 97 -11.03 -33.06 -12.63
C ALA A 97 -11.34 -31.84 -13.52
N ALA A 98 -12.42 -31.92 -14.29
CA ALA A 98 -12.87 -30.84 -15.17
C ALA A 98 -13.15 -29.55 -14.38
N THR A 99 -13.52 -29.66 -13.10
CA THR A 99 -13.65 -28.53 -12.19
C THR A 99 -12.91 -28.84 -10.90
N VAL A 100 -12.07 -27.92 -10.45
CA VAL A 100 -11.34 -27.98 -9.19
C VAL A 100 -11.82 -26.84 -8.30
N THR A 101 -12.29 -27.18 -7.11
CA THR A 101 -12.84 -26.21 -6.15
C THR A 101 -11.79 -25.70 -5.17
N LEU A 102 -12.02 -24.53 -4.56
CA LEU A 102 -11.15 -23.98 -3.53
C LEU A 102 -10.92 -24.93 -2.36
N LYS A 103 -11.97 -25.65 -1.94
CA LYS A 103 -11.86 -26.61 -0.84
C LYS A 103 -10.85 -27.71 -1.15
N GLU A 104 -10.89 -28.27 -2.36
CA GLU A 104 -9.93 -29.31 -2.78
C GLU A 104 -8.49 -28.79 -2.79
N MET A 105 -8.29 -27.56 -3.26
CA MET A 105 -6.95 -26.94 -3.29
C MET A 105 -6.42 -26.64 -1.89
N VAL A 106 -7.27 -26.15 -0.99
CA VAL A 106 -6.89 -25.82 0.40
C VAL A 106 -6.63 -27.09 1.20
N ASP A 107 -7.52 -28.08 1.12
CA ASP A 107 -7.35 -29.36 1.82
C ASP A 107 -6.11 -30.11 1.31
N GLY A 108 -5.85 -30.03 0.01
CA GLY A 108 -4.64 -30.55 -0.63
C GLY A 108 -3.38 -29.72 -0.38
N LYS A 109 -3.47 -28.58 0.32
CA LYS A 109 -2.36 -27.66 0.63
C LYS A 109 -1.64 -27.09 -0.61
N TYR A 110 -2.34 -26.98 -1.73
CA TYR A 110 -1.81 -26.34 -2.94
C TYR A 110 -2.00 -24.82 -2.91
N ILE A 111 -2.84 -24.32 -2.00
CA ILE A 111 -3.11 -22.90 -1.83
C ILE A 111 -3.48 -22.58 -0.37
N GLU A 112 -3.19 -21.37 0.06
CA GLU A 112 -3.59 -20.89 1.39
C GLU A 112 -5.10 -20.61 1.45
N LYS A 113 -5.68 -20.82 2.63
CA LYS A 113 -7.12 -20.60 2.86
C LYS A 113 -7.50 -19.12 2.84
N ASP A 114 -6.64 -18.26 3.37
CA ASP A 114 -6.98 -16.87 3.71
C ASP A 114 -6.47 -15.88 2.66
N ILE A 115 -6.49 -16.28 1.38
CA ILE A 115 -6.14 -15.39 0.28
C ILE A 115 -7.19 -14.31 0.15
N VAL A 116 -6.75 -13.06 0.13
CA VAL A 116 -7.60 -11.88 -0.03
C VAL A 116 -7.44 -11.26 -1.40
N LEU A 117 -8.54 -10.82 -2.01
CA LEU A 117 -8.50 -10.09 -3.27
C LEU A 117 -7.97 -8.67 -3.05
N PRO A 118 -6.97 -8.21 -3.85
CA PRO A 118 -6.49 -6.85 -3.78
C PRO A 118 -7.56 -5.77 -3.98
N SER A 119 -8.60 -6.03 -4.77
CA SER A 119 -9.70 -5.10 -5.05
C SER A 119 -10.68 -4.91 -3.92
N SER A 120 -11.29 -5.99 -3.44
CA SER A 120 -12.34 -5.97 -2.41
C SER A 120 -11.78 -6.01 -0.99
N LYS A 121 -10.53 -6.48 -0.82
CA LYS A 121 -9.92 -6.82 0.48
C LYS A 121 -10.65 -7.95 1.23
N ALA A 122 -11.57 -8.66 0.58
CA ALA A 122 -12.26 -9.81 1.14
C ALA A 122 -11.51 -11.10 0.81
N ALA A 123 -11.67 -12.11 1.68
CA ALA A 123 -11.07 -13.43 1.51
C ALA A 123 -11.84 -14.24 0.45
N LEU A 124 -11.13 -15.13 -0.24
CA LEU A 124 -11.76 -16.10 -1.13
C LEU A 124 -12.63 -17.08 -0.33
N VAL A 125 -13.83 -17.34 -0.84
CA VAL A 125 -14.83 -18.21 -0.24
C VAL A 125 -15.23 -19.34 -1.17
N GLU A 126 -16.13 -20.21 -0.68
CA GLU A 126 -16.72 -21.30 -1.45
C GLU A 126 -17.36 -20.81 -2.75
N GLY A 127 -17.24 -21.59 -3.82
CA GLY A 127 -17.63 -21.18 -5.18
C GLY A 127 -16.48 -20.58 -5.99
N THR A 128 -15.31 -20.37 -5.38
CA THR A 128 -14.04 -20.21 -6.11
C THR A 128 -13.66 -21.55 -6.76
N GLN A 129 -13.43 -21.55 -8.07
CA GLN A 129 -13.16 -22.77 -8.83
C GLN A 129 -12.38 -22.50 -10.12
N VAL A 130 -11.70 -23.53 -10.61
CA VAL A 130 -10.99 -23.53 -11.89
C VAL A 130 -11.58 -24.62 -12.77
N THR A 131 -11.93 -24.28 -14.01
CA THR A 131 -12.50 -25.22 -14.97
C THR A 131 -11.49 -25.49 -16.08
N PHE A 132 -11.20 -26.77 -16.30
CA PHE A 132 -10.36 -27.27 -17.38
C PHE A 132 -11.21 -27.99 -18.42
N ASP A 133 -10.74 -27.97 -19.67
CA ASP A 133 -11.28 -28.85 -20.69
C ASP A 133 -10.73 -30.28 -20.56
N LYS A 134 -11.26 -31.17 -21.39
CA LYS A 134 -10.90 -32.59 -21.47
C LYS A 134 -9.43 -32.87 -21.80
N THR A 135 -8.72 -31.88 -22.34
CA THR A 135 -7.31 -31.95 -22.71
C THR A 135 -6.40 -31.32 -21.66
N GLY A 136 -6.99 -30.73 -20.61
CA GLY A 136 -6.28 -30.01 -19.55
C GLY A 136 -5.99 -28.55 -19.85
N ALA A 137 -6.56 -27.98 -20.91
CA ALA A 137 -6.47 -26.55 -21.16
C ALA A 137 -7.42 -25.79 -20.24
N LEU A 138 -6.99 -24.63 -19.75
CA LEU A 138 -7.81 -23.75 -18.94
C LEU A 138 -9.02 -23.26 -19.76
N THR A 139 -10.21 -23.30 -19.18
CA THR A 139 -11.42 -22.68 -19.74
C THR A 139 -11.70 -21.36 -19.03
N GLU A 140 -11.80 -21.41 -17.69
CA GLU A 140 -12.12 -20.25 -16.86
C GLU A 140 -11.62 -20.42 -15.43
N VAL A 141 -11.43 -19.29 -14.74
CA VAL A 141 -11.22 -19.21 -13.30
C VAL A 141 -12.31 -18.34 -12.71
N ILE A 142 -13.00 -18.82 -11.69
CA ILE A 142 -13.96 -18.04 -10.91
C ILE A 142 -13.34 -17.80 -9.54
N LEU A 143 -13.17 -16.53 -9.18
CA LEU A 143 -12.85 -16.09 -7.81
C LEU A 143 -14.15 -15.63 -7.15
N ASN A 144 -14.40 -16.09 -5.94
CA ASN A 144 -15.57 -15.68 -5.16
C ASN A 144 -15.10 -15.14 -3.81
N ASP A 145 -15.51 -13.92 -3.46
CA ASP A 145 -15.27 -13.29 -2.16
C ASP A 145 -16.59 -12.83 -1.48
N GLY A 146 -17.72 -13.29 -2.00
CA GLY A 146 -19.05 -12.73 -1.78
C GLY A 146 -19.68 -12.31 -3.12
N GLU A 147 -18.86 -11.83 -4.05
CA GLU A 147 -19.19 -11.64 -5.45
C GLU A 147 -18.33 -12.55 -6.34
N LYS A 148 -18.89 -12.99 -7.48
CA LYS A 148 -18.18 -13.85 -8.42
C LYS A 148 -17.50 -13.03 -9.50
N TYR A 149 -16.18 -13.18 -9.60
CA TYR A 149 -15.34 -12.63 -10.65
C TYR A 149 -14.86 -13.76 -11.57
N THR A 150 -15.31 -13.74 -12.82
CA THR A 150 -14.92 -14.72 -13.84
C THR A 150 -13.78 -14.17 -14.68
N PHE A 151 -12.71 -14.95 -14.81
CA PHE A 151 -11.56 -14.68 -15.66
C PHE A 151 -11.48 -15.74 -16.74
N THR A 152 -11.33 -15.29 -17.99
CA THR A 152 -11.19 -16.20 -19.13
C THR A 152 -9.78 -16.79 -19.19
N ALA A 153 -9.65 -17.94 -19.86
CA ALA A 153 -8.35 -18.56 -20.10
C ALA A 153 -7.34 -17.60 -20.72
N LYS A 154 -7.78 -16.75 -21.66
CA LYS A 154 -6.92 -15.76 -22.30
C LYS A 154 -6.32 -14.82 -21.26
N GLU A 155 -7.14 -14.23 -20.41
CA GLU A 155 -6.69 -13.24 -19.42
C GLU A 155 -5.70 -13.82 -18.42
N VAL A 156 -5.99 -15.02 -17.92
CA VAL A 156 -5.17 -15.71 -16.92
C VAL A 156 -3.83 -16.16 -17.51
N LEU A 157 -3.83 -16.67 -18.76
CA LEU A 157 -2.62 -17.18 -19.42
C LEU A 157 -1.76 -16.06 -20.02
N SER A 158 -2.36 -14.95 -20.47
CA SER A 158 -1.62 -13.78 -20.95
C SER A 158 -1.27 -12.78 -19.85
N ALA A 159 -1.64 -13.07 -18.59
CA ALA A 159 -1.48 -12.19 -17.44
C ALA A 159 -1.93 -10.74 -17.71
N THR A 160 -2.93 -10.58 -18.58
CA THR A 160 -3.47 -9.28 -19.01
C THR A 160 -4.98 -9.34 -19.02
N LYS A 161 -5.63 -8.57 -18.14
CA LYS A 161 -7.09 -8.42 -18.13
C LYS A 161 -7.49 -7.71 -19.42
N THR A 162 -8.42 -8.27 -20.18
CA THR A 162 -8.90 -7.58 -21.37
C THR A 162 -9.72 -6.39 -20.86
N PRO A 163 -9.38 -5.15 -21.21
CA PRO A 163 -10.22 -4.03 -20.80
C PRO A 163 -11.64 -4.29 -21.30
N ALA A 164 -12.61 -4.24 -20.38
CA ALA A 164 -14.02 -4.32 -20.75
C ALA A 164 -14.24 -3.33 -21.90
N LYS A 165 -14.83 -3.82 -23.00
CA LYS A 165 -15.11 -3.00 -24.17
C LYS A 165 -15.95 -1.82 -23.68
N THR A 166 -15.35 -0.63 -23.62
CA THR A 166 -16.06 0.59 -23.26
C THR A 166 -17.20 0.74 -24.27
N PRO A 167 -18.45 0.94 -23.83
CA PRO A 167 -19.56 1.23 -24.74
C PRO A 167 -19.29 2.49 -25.57
#